data_AF-A0AAN6BUJ3-F1
#
_entry.id   AF-A0AAN6BUJ3-F1
#
_cell.length_a   1.000
_cell.length_b   1.000
_cell.length_c   1.000
_cell.angle_alpha   90.00
_cell.angle_beta   90.00
_cell.angle_gamma   90.00
#
_symmetry.space_group_name_H-M   'P 1'
#
loop_
_entity.id
_entity.type
_entity.pdbx_description
1 polymer ?
#
loop_
_entity_poly.entity_id
_entity_poly.type
_entity_poly.pdbx_seq_one_letter_code
_entity_poly.pdbx_strand_id
1 'polypeptide(L)'
;MLRQDFNRIDPKRRNVVDHRKKQFASPTYKDLDYPYRLSFYTDPPTADITLEQFEQWAIDRLRVLAELEACAFRNKTPAETATHMKPILKQHLNLEANSSSSKKLFEQRQKDHYSHFILRLAFSSTEDLRRRFTRVETMLFRLRLNEDDLSERSAFVKTLGLD
;
A
#
# COMPACT_ATOMS: atom_id res chain seq x y z
N MET A 1 -55.74 3.05 -8.21
CA MET A 1 -54.38 3.37 -8.68
C MET A 1 -53.48 3.55 -7.46
N LEU A 2 -52.65 2.55 -7.15
CA LEU A 2 -51.66 2.61 -6.08
C LEU A 2 -50.45 3.39 -6.59
N ARG A 3 -50.25 4.63 -6.12
CA ARG A 3 -49.01 5.38 -6.37
C ARG A 3 -47.88 4.70 -5.59
N GLN A 4 -46.98 4.03 -6.31
CA GLN A 4 -45.73 3.54 -5.75
C GLN A 4 -44.81 4.75 -5.51
N ASP A 5 -44.61 5.13 -4.26
CA ASP A 5 -43.66 6.17 -3.86
C ASP A 5 -42.22 5.64 -4.00
N PHE A 6 -41.60 5.90 -5.15
CA PHE A 6 -40.20 5.54 -5.47
C PHE A 6 -39.14 6.25 -4.60
N ASN A 7 -39.54 7.12 -3.67
CA ASN A 7 -38.63 7.95 -2.86
C ASN A 7 -38.48 7.49 -1.40
N ARG A 8 -38.90 6.27 -1.05
CA ARG A 8 -38.73 5.77 0.33
C ARG A 8 -37.28 5.34 0.56
N ILE A 9 -36.47 6.25 1.12
CA ILE A 9 -35.10 5.94 1.57
C ILE A 9 -35.17 4.78 2.56
N ASP A 10 -34.44 3.72 2.24
CA ASP A 10 -34.34 2.50 3.04
C ASP A 10 -34.08 2.87 4.52
N PRO A 11 -34.89 2.41 5.49
CA PRO A 11 -34.75 2.82 6.89
C PRO A 11 -33.35 2.52 7.47
N LYS A 12 -32.61 1.56 6.90
CA LYS A 12 -31.20 1.30 7.24
C LYS A 12 -30.23 2.38 6.76
N ARG A 13 -30.55 3.09 5.68
CA ARG A 13 -29.76 4.22 5.13
C ARG A 13 -30.11 5.56 5.74
N ARG A 14 -31.26 5.68 6.42
CA ARG A 14 -31.76 6.93 7.00
C ARG A 14 -30.83 7.51 8.08
N ASN A 15 -30.09 6.66 8.80
CA ASN A 15 -29.11 7.07 9.81
C ASN A 15 -27.81 7.64 9.23
N VAL A 16 -27.55 7.47 7.93
CA VAL A 16 -26.34 7.97 7.25
C VAL A 16 -26.54 9.40 6.69
N VAL A 17 -27.79 9.85 6.57
CA VAL A 17 -28.16 11.14 5.97
C VAL A 17 -28.17 12.28 7.00
N ASP A 18 -28.40 11.97 8.28
CA ASP A 18 -28.46 12.96 9.37
C ASP A 18 -27.05 13.30 9.88
N HIS A 19 -26.51 14.44 9.47
CA HIS A 19 -25.15 14.89 9.78
C HIS A 19 -24.84 14.95 11.28
N ARG A 20 -25.85 15.17 12.14
CA ARG A 20 -25.71 15.17 13.61
C ARG A 20 -25.47 13.78 14.20
N LYS A 21 -26.01 12.74 13.57
CA LYS A 21 -25.83 11.34 14.01
C LYS A 21 -24.58 10.70 13.42
N LYS A 22 -24.04 11.28 12.34
CA LYS A 22 -22.81 10.82 11.69
C LYS A 22 -21.56 10.96 12.57
N GLN A 23 -21.53 11.94 13.48
CA GLN A 23 -20.39 12.16 14.39
C GLN A 23 -20.26 11.10 15.49
N PHE A 24 -21.35 10.41 15.84
CA PHE A 24 -21.38 9.35 16.84
C PHE A 24 -21.50 7.94 16.22
N ALA A 25 -21.47 7.84 14.90
CA ALA A 25 -21.47 6.56 14.21
C ALA A 25 -20.13 5.86 14.42
N SER A 26 -20.15 4.57 14.74
CA SER A 26 -18.94 3.75 14.75
C SER A 26 -18.31 3.79 13.34
N PRO A 27 -17.02 4.13 13.22
CA PRO A 27 -16.37 4.16 11.93
C PRO A 27 -16.40 2.75 11.34
N THR A 28 -17.00 2.63 10.16
CA THR A 28 -17.01 1.38 9.41
C THR A 28 -15.79 1.39 8.50
N TYR A 29 -14.81 0.56 8.82
CA TYR A 29 -13.60 0.42 8.02
C TYR A 29 -13.78 -0.69 6.99
N LYS A 30 -13.10 -0.56 5.86
CA LYS A 30 -13.03 -1.61 4.85
C LYS A 30 -12.01 -2.64 5.33
N ASP A 31 -12.39 -3.91 5.32
CA ASP A 31 -11.45 -4.98 5.60
C ASP A 31 -10.35 -4.98 4.54
N LEU A 32 -9.09 -4.91 5.00
CA LEU A 32 -7.93 -4.88 4.14
C LEU A 32 -7.50 -6.31 3.81
N ASP A 33 -7.78 -6.72 2.58
CA ASP A 33 -7.21 -7.92 2.00
C ASP A 33 -5.98 -7.57 1.16
N TYR A 34 -4.98 -8.45 1.18
CA TYR A 34 -3.74 -8.29 0.45
C TYR A 34 -3.56 -9.45 -0.54
N PRO A 35 -4.30 -9.48 -1.67
CA PRO A 35 -4.23 -10.59 -2.63
C PRO A 35 -2.96 -10.58 -3.50
N TYR A 36 -2.30 -9.43 -3.64
CA TYR A 36 -1.13 -9.26 -4.51
C TYR A 36 0.05 -8.64 -3.77
N ARG A 37 1.26 -8.83 -4.30
CA ARG A 37 2.48 -8.18 -3.81
C ARG A 37 2.54 -6.70 -4.16
N LEU A 38 1.97 -6.33 -5.31
CA LEU A 38 1.87 -4.95 -5.76
C LEU A 38 0.64 -4.29 -5.14
N SER A 39 0.79 -3.03 -4.75
CA SER A 39 -0.28 -2.20 -4.20
C SER A 39 -0.08 -0.75 -4.63
N PHE A 40 -1.19 -0.04 -4.81
CA PHE A 40 -1.22 1.41 -5.04
C PHE A 40 -1.39 2.22 -3.76
N TYR A 41 -1.52 1.55 -2.61
CA TYR A 41 -1.66 2.20 -1.30
C TYR A 41 -2.82 3.22 -1.27
N THR A 42 -3.97 2.84 -1.80
CA THR A 42 -5.15 3.71 -1.94
C THR A 42 -5.89 3.92 -0.64
N ASP A 43 -6.17 2.83 0.08
CA ASP A 43 -6.95 2.82 1.31
C ASP A 43 -5.99 2.81 2.52
N PRO A 44 -6.14 3.70 3.51
CA PRO A 44 -5.24 3.74 4.66
C PRO A 44 -5.38 2.50 5.56
N PRO A 45 -4.32 2.10 6.26
CA PRO A 45 -4.37 1.05 7.26
C PRO A 45 -5.26 1.43 8.45
N THR A 46 -6.06 0.49 8.96
CA THR A 46 -7.03 0.73 10.05
C THR A 46 -6.87 -0.20 11.25
N ALA A 47 -5.96 -1.17 11.19
CA ALA A 47 -5.69 -2.06 12.32
C ALA A 47 -4.61 -1.44 13.23
N ASP A 48 -4.72 -1.73 14.52
CA ASP A 48 -3.74 -1.28 15.50
C ASP A 48 -2.45 -2.09 15.38
N ILE A 49 -1.32 -1.42 15.56
CA ILE A 49 0.03 -2.00 15.61
C ILE A 49 0.75 -1.51 16.85
N THR A 50 1.78 -2.22 17.29
CA THR A 50 2.60 -1.75 18.42
C THR A 50 3.51 -0.60 18.00
N LEU A 51 3.99 0.17 18.97
CA LEU A 51 4.94 1.26 18.71
C LEU A 51 6.24 0.73 18.11
N GLU A 52 6.73 -0.41 18.58
CA GLU A 52 7.95 -1.03 18.05
C GLU A 52 7.77 -1.46 16.60
N GLN A 53 6.59 -1.99 16.25
CA GLN A 53 6.25 -2.31 14.86
C GLN A 53 6.22 -1.04 14.00
N PHE A 54 5.58 0.02 14.49
CA PHE A 54 5.52 1.31 13.81
C PHE A 54 6.93 1.84 13.47
N GLU A 55 7.82 1.89 14.47
CA GLU A 55 9.19 2.38 14.30
C GLU A 55 10.01 1.47 13.38
N GLN A 56 9.99 0.16 13.62
CA GLN A 56 10.78 -0.79 12.86
C GLN A 56 10.36 -0.83 11.38
N TRP A 57 9.06 -0.78 11.09
CA TRP A 57 8.54 -0.80 9.72
C TRP A 57 8.90 0.48 8.96
N ALA A 58 8.89 1.63 9.65
CA ALA A 58 9.36 2.89 9.09
C ALA A 58 10.86 2.83 8.75
N ILE A 59 11.68 2.36 9.69
CA ILE A 59 13.14 2.23 9.51
C ILE A 59 13.47 1.29 8.35
N ASP A 60 12.79 0.14 8.28
CA ASP A 60 13.03 -0.84 7.21
C ASP A 60 12.74 -0.26 5.83
N ARG A 61 11.63 0.48 5.67
CA ARG A 61 11.32 1.13 4.39
C ARG A 61 12.27 2.29 4.09
N LEU A 62 12.66 3.08 5.09
CA LEU A 62 13.66 4.14 4.91
C LEU A 62 14.99 3.59 4.39
N ARG A 63 15.45 2.46 4.92
CA ARG A 63 16.68 1.80 4.44
C ARG A 63 16.56 1.40 2.97
N VAL A 64 15.44 0.80 2.59
CA VAL A 64 15.19 0.41 1.19
C VAL A 64 15.16 1.63 0.26
N LEU A 65 14.44 2.70 0.64
CA LEU A 65 14.35 3.91 -0.18
C LEU A 65 15.69 4.64 -0.29
N ALA A 66 16.45 4.73 0.82
CA ALA A 66 17.76 5.36 0.83
C ALA A 66 18.76 4.63 -0.09
N GLU A 67 18.79 3.30 -0.05
CA GLU A 67 19.65 2.49 -0.90
C GLU A 67 19.25 2.57 -2.38
N LEU A 68 17.95 2.63 -2.66
CA LEU A 68 17.45 2.82 -4.02
C LEU A 68 17.84 4.19 -4.59
N GLU A 69 17.78 5.23 -3.77
CA GLU A 69 18.23 6.56 -4.15
C GLU A 69 19.75 6.63 -4.33
N ALA A 70 20.53 5.93 -3.50
CA ALA A 70 21.96 5.81 -3.66
C ALA A 70 22.33 5.10 -4.98
N CYS A 71 21.57 4.07 -5.38
CA CYS A 71 21.75 3.42 -6.68
C CYS A 71 21.48 4.39 -7.85
N ALA A 72 20.43 5.21 -7.73
CA ALA A 72 20.10 6.24 -8.72
C ALA A 72 21.21 7.29 -8.84
N PHE A 73 21.74 7.75 -7.70
CA PHE A 73 22.83 8.74 -7.67
C PHE A 73 24.13 8.21 -8.28
N ARG A 74 24.40 6.91 -8.12
CA ARG A 74 25.57 6.22 -8.70
C ARG A 74 25.36 5.84 -10.18
N ASN A 75 24.27 6.25 -10.81
CA ASN A 75 23.92 5.93 -12.21
C ASN A 75 23.98 4.43 -12.54
N LYS A 76 23.63 3.56 -11.56
CA LYS A 76 23.55 2.13 -11.81
C LYS A 76 22.47 1.83 -12.85
N THR A 77 22.72 0.83 -13.69
CA THR A 77 21.72 0.34 -14.64
C THR A 77 20.54 -0.32 -13.89
N PRO A 78 19.37 -0.49 -14.55
CA PRO A 78 18.24 -1.19 -13.93
C PRO A 78 18.58 -2.61 -13.46
N ALA A 79 19.40 -3.35 -14.21
CA ALA A 79 19.80 -4.72 -13.87
C ALA A 79 20.74 -4.78 -12.65
N GLU A 80 21.71 -3.86 -12.57
CA GLU A 80 22.61 -3.73 -11.41
C GLU A 80 21.83 -3.30 -10.17
N THR A 81 20.88 -2.38 -10.34
CA THR A 81 19.99 -1.93 -9.26
C THR A 81 19.15 -3.08 -8.74
N ALA A 82 18.52 -3.86 -9.61
CA ALA A 82 17.75 -5.05 -9.21
C ALA A 82 18.60 -6.04 -8.43
N THR A 83 19.81 -6.35 -8.93
CA THR A 83 20.73 -7.30 -8.29
C THR A 83 21.18 -6.80 -6.91
N HIS A 84 21.50 -5.52 -6.78
CA HIS A 84 21.91 -4.89 -5.52
C HIS A 84 20.77 -4.80 -4.50
N MET A 85 19.56 -4.46 -4.97
CA MET A 85 18.39 -4.28 -4.10
C MET A 85 17.80 -5.60 -3.63
N LYS A 86 17.98 -6.70 -4.37
CA LYS A 86 17.43 -8.02 -4.02
C LYS A 86 17.72 -8.48 -2.58
N PRO A 87 18.97 -8.48 -2.07
CA PRO A 87 19.24 -8.84 -0.67
C PRO A 87 18.63 -7.86 0.33
N ILE A 88 18.62 -6.57 0.02
CA ILE A 88 18.09 -5.50 0.90
C ILE A 88 16.58 -5.65 1.04
N LEU A 89 15.88 -5.89 -0.07
CA LEU A 89 14.44 -6.15 -0.08
C LEU A 89 14.12 -7.43 0.69
N LYS A 90 14.87 -8.51 0.46
CA LYS A 90 14.68 -9.76 1.21
C LYS A 90 14.87 -9.59 2.73
N GLN A 91 15.73 -8.67 3.16
CA GLN A 91 15.96 -8.39 4.57
C GLN A 91 14.89 -7.48 5.19
N HIS A 92 14.53 -6.39 4.51
CA HIS A 92 13.73 -5.32 5.10
C HIS A 92 12.26 -5.33 4.68
N LEU A 93 11.96 -5.66 3.43
CA LEU A 93 10.61 -5.66 2.84
C LEU A 93 10.41 -6.88 1.94
N ASN A 94 10.55 -8.08 2.52
CA ASN A 94 10.38 -9.32 1.78
C ASN A 94 8.93 -9.49 1.34
N LEU A 95 8.70 -9.71 0.05
CA LEU A 95 7.38 -9.94 -0.54
C LEU A 95 7.42 -11.22 -1.37
N GLU A 96 6.99 -12.32 -0.76
CA GLU A 96 6.92 -13.63 -1.41
C GLU A 96 5.71 -13.73 -2.35
N ALA A 97 5.88 -14.48 -3.44
CA ALA A 97 4.83 -14.77 -4.40
C ALA A 97 3.70 -15.58 -3.74
N ASN A 98 2.48 -15.47 -4.28
CA ASN A 98 1.32 -16.26 -3.85
C ASN A 98 1.54 -17.77 -4.01
N SER A 99 2.41 -18.18 -4.93
CA SER A 99 2.83 -19.57 -5.13
C SER A 99 3.69 -20.12 -3.98
N SER A 100 4.33 -19.24 -3.21
CA SER A 100 5.01 -19.63 -1.98
C SER A 100 3.94 -19.96 -0.94
N SER A 101 3.80 -21.22 -0.53
CA SER A 101 2.86 -21.70 0.50
C SER A 101 3.15 -21.14 1.92
N SER A 102 3.75 -19.96 2.00
CA SER A 102 4.14 -19.24 3.19
C SER A 102 2.93 -18.69 3.91
N LYS A 103 2.81 -18.97 5.20
CA LYS A 103 1.77 -18.38 6.05
C LYS A 103 2.01 -16.89 6.35
N LYS A 104 3.19 -16.36 5.96
CA LYS A 104 3.62 -14.99 6.27
C LYS A 104 3.27 -13.96 5.19
N LEU A 105 2.60 -14.37 4.10
CA LEU A 105 2.26 -13.47 2.99
C LEU A 105 1.45 -12.26 3.46
N PHE A 106 0.48 -12.48 4.35
CA PHE A 106 -0.32 -11.41 4.92
C PHE A 106 0.53 -10.42 5.72
N GLU A 107 1.36 -10.91 6.64
CA GLU A 107 2.25 -10.08 7.48
C GLU A 107 3.25 -9.28 6.63
N GLN A 108 3.81 -9.89 5.58
CA GLN A 108 4.72 -9.24 4.63
C GLN A 108 4.05 -8.08 3.90
N ARG A 109 2.84 -8.30 3.38
CA ARG A 109 2.06 -7.28 2.66
C ARG A 109 1.53 -6.21 3.60
N GLN A 110 1.14 -6.59 4.82
CA GLN A 110 0.77 -5.67 5.88
C GLN A 110 1.94 -4.75 6.23
N LYS A 111 3.13 -5.30 6.47
CA LYS A 111 4.34 -4.51 6.74
C LYS A 111 4.63 -3.52 5.61
N ASP A 112 4.56 -3.96 4.35
CA ASP A 112 4.75 -3.08 3.20
C ASP A 112 3.69 -1.97 3.14
N HIS A 113 2.42 -2.30 3.34
CA HIS A 113 1.34 -1.34 3.32
C HIS A 113 1.49 -0.27 4.40
N TYR A 114 1.70 -0.69 5.65
CA TYR A 114 1.80 0.23 6.78
C TYR A 114 3.06 1.09 6.69
N SER A 115 4.21 0.50 6.39
CA SER A 115 5.46 1.26 6.25
C SER A 115 5.34 2.40 5.23
N HIS A 116 4.61 2.23 4.13
CA HIS A 116 4.34 3.31 3.18
C HIS A 116 3.58 4.48 3.83
N PHE A 117 2.47 4.18 4.51
CA PHE A 117 1.65 5.20 5.15
C PHE A 117 2.35 5.88 6.32
N ILE A 118 3.17 5.16 7.08
CA ILE A 118 3.99 5.73 8.16
C ILE A 118 4.96 6.77 7.58
N LEU A 119 5.64 6.47 6.47
CA LEU A 119 6.54 7.43 5.84
C LEU A 119 5.80 8.64 5.23
N ARG A 120 4.56 8.49 4.78
CA ARG A 120 3.75 9.65 4.35
C ARG A 120 3.56 10.66 5.48
N LEU A 121 3.49 10.23 6.74
CA LEU A 121 3.41 11.15 7.88
C LEU A 121 4.68 12.00 8.00
N ALA A 122 5.86 11.40 7.80
CA ALA A 122 7.14 12.10 7.90
C ALA A 122 7.46 12.99 6.69
N PHE A 123 7.14 12.55 5.47
CA PHE A 123 7.56 13.22 4.22
C PHE A 123 6.49 14.13 3.60
N SER A 124 5.34 14.33 4.25
CA SER A 124 4.26 15.18 3.73
C SER A 124 4.40 16.67 4.02
N SER A 125 5.35 17.07 4.86
CA SER A 125 5.48 18.42 5.40
C SER A 125 5.86 19.49 4.37
N THR A 126 6.80 19.19 3.46
CA THR A 126 7.25 20.11 2.42
C THR A 126 7.04 19.55 1.02
N GLU A 127 7.02 20.40 0.01
CA GLU A 127 6.92 19.95 -1.37
C GLU A 127 8.14 19.14 -1.82
N ASP A 128 9.34 19.55 -1.44
CA ASP A 128 10.57 18.85 -1.81
C ASP A 128 10.62 17.44 -1.23
N LEU A 129 10.21 17.27 0.03
CA LEU A 129 10.13 15.95 0.67
C LEU A 129 9.10 15.06 -0.03
N ARG A 130 7.92 15.61 -0.37
CA ARG A 130 6.88 14.89 -1.12
C ARG A 130 7.39 14.45 -2.49
N ARG A 131 8.02 15.36 -3.26
CA ARG A 131 8.58 15.07 -4.59
C ARG A 131 9.65 13.98 -4.52
N ARG A 132 10.58 14.07 -3.56
CA ARG A 132 11.63 13.07 -3.34
C ARG A 132 11.03 11.71 -2.97
N PHE A 133 10.10 11.68 -2.02
CA PHE A 133 9.43 10.46 -1.60
C PHE A 133 8.69 9.77 -2.75
N THR A 134 7.84 10.50 -3.47
CA THR A 134 7.10 9.95 -4.63
C THR A 134 8.02 9.41 -5.72
N ARG A 135 9.14 10.10 -6.00
CA ARG A 135 10.12 9.66 -7.00
C ARG A 135 10.73 8.30 -6.63
N VAL A 136 11.23 8.17 -5.40
CA VAL A 136 11.90 6.93 -4.96
C VAL A 136 10.90 5.80 -4.77
N GLU A 137 9.69 6.07 -4.26
CA GLU A 137 8.60 5.08 -4.21
C GLU A 137 8.19 4.58 -5.60
N THR A 138 8.13 5.49 -6.59
CA THR A 138 7.86 5.09 -7.98
C THR A 138 8.96 4.18 -8.52
N MET A 139 10.22 4.44 -8.18
CA MET A 139 11.32 3.55 -8.55
C MET A 139 11.19 2.17 -7.89
N LEU A 140 10.80 2.12 -6.61
CA LEU A 140 10.59 0.86 -5.89
C LEU A 140 9.44 0.06 -6.52
N PHE A 141 8.34 0.73 -6.85
CA PHE A 141 7.21 0.11 -7.55
C PHE A 141 7.63 -0.47 -8.90
N ARG A 142 8.39 0.27 -9.72
CA ARG A 142 8.89 -0.22 -11.02
C ARG A 142 9.79 -1.43 -10.87
N LEU A 143 10.67 -1.43 -9.87
CA LEU A 143 11.56 -2.56 -9.59
C LEU A 143 10.74 -3.81 -9.24
N ARG A 144 9.73 -3.68 -8.37
CA ARG A 144 8.82 -4.78 -8.01
C ARG A 144 8.00 -5.26 -9.19
N LEU A 145 7.45 -4.35 -10.01
CA LEU A 145 6.67 -4.69 -11.20
C LEU A 145 7.46 -5.50 -12.24
N ASN A 146 8.77 -5.26 -12.33
CA ASN A 146 9.66 -5.97 -13.23
C ASN A 146 10.11 -7.33 -12.68
N GLU A 147 10.18 -7.49 -11.36
CA GLU A 147 10.48 -8.76 -10.69
C GLU A 147 9.23 -9.66 -10.54
N ASP A 148 8.03 -9.09 -10.67
CA ASP A 148 6.77 -9.80 -10.50
C ASP A 148 6.53 -10.86 -11.59
N ASP A 149 5.86 -11.94 -11.22
CA ASP A 149 5.54 -13.02 -12.14
C ASP A 149 4.48 -12.55 -13.15
N LEU A 150 4.60 -12.99 -14.41
CA LEU A 150 3.66 -12.61 -15.48
C LEU A 150 2.19 -12.87 -15.09
N SER A 151 1.93 -13.98 -14.41
CA SER A 151 0.58 -14.36 -13.95
C SER A 151 0.06 -13.42 -12.86
N GLU A 152 0.86 -13.16 -11.81
CA GLU A 152 0.48 -12.25 -10.72
C GLU A 152 0.30 -10.82 -11.21
N ARG A 153 1.22 -10.35 -12.06
CA ARG A 153 1.16 -9.04 -12.67
C ARG A 153 -0.10 -8.88 -13.52
N SER A 154 -0.45 -9.88 -14.34
CA SER A 154 -1.68 -9.85 -15.14
C SER A 154 -2.93 -9.82 -14.26
N ALA A 155 -2.96 -10.63 -13.19
CA ALA A 155 -4.06 -10.63 -12.24
C ALA A 155 -4.20 -9.28 -11.54
N PHE A 156 -3.09 -8.69 -11.10
CA PHE A 156 -3.08 -7.34 -10.51
C PHE A 156 -3.61 -6.29 -11.48
N VAL A 157 -3.12 -6.25 -12.73
CA VAL A 157 -3.56 -5.26 -13.74
C VAL A 157 -5.05 -5.37 -14.05
N LYS A 158 -5.60 -6.59 -14.11
CA LYS A 158 -7.05 -6.80 -14.31
C LYS A 158 -7.89 -6.14 -13.21
N THR A 159 -7.38 -6.07 -11.98
CA THR A 159 -8.11 -5.42 -10.88
C THR A 159 -8.22 -3.91 -11.03
N LEU A 160 -7.44 -3.30 -11.93
CA LEU A 160 -7.42 -1.86 -12.15
C LEU A 160 -8.56 -1.37 -13.05
N GLY A 161 -9.31 -2.26 -13.71
CA GLY A 161 -10.42 -1.88 -14.58
C GLY A 161 -10.01 -0.97 -15.73
N LEU A 162 -8.80 -1.18 -16.26
CA LEU A 162 -8.28 -0.47 -17.44
C LEU A 162 -8.78 -1.20 -18.69
N ASP A 163 -10.01 -0.88 -19.11
CA ASP A 163 -10.55 -1.25 -20.42
C ASP A 163 -10.10 -0.26 -21.51
#